data_AF-A0A4Q3E210-F1
#
_entry.id   AF-A0A4Q3E210-F1
#
_cell.length_a   1.000
_cell.length_b   1.000
_cell.length_c   1.000
_cell.angle_alpha   90.00
_cell.angle_beta   90.00
_cell.angle_gamma   90.00
#
_symmetry.space_group_name_H-M   'P 1'
#
loop_
_entity.id
_entity.type
_entity.pdbx_description
1 polymer ?
#
loop_
_entity_poly.entity_id
_entity_poly.type
_entity_poly.pdbx_seq_one_letter_code
_entity_poly.pdbx_strand_id
1 'polypeptide(L)'
;MMQIKGIGPKKVLIIWKELGIENIGELLYACNENRLIEAKGFGLKTQEEIRKAIEFRMASNGKFLYAQVEQEAYALRDEIKAVFPEALKHFTGEFRRRCEIITELSIIVGTTDMEIALNTIAQSQLLNNATVIENHVNGELSNGLLVDILCVDKGDYYEQLFLNTGDDDHVQAVLDNLTCSLEEPESEELIYKKAGLTWIPPELREGDRFIEKAAQDKLPTLITFNDLKGALHNHSTWSDGVHTIEEMTAYCQNELKLEYLGLCDHSKTAVYAKGLSIERVLQQHEEIDHLNKKLDGFHVFKGIESDILNDGSLDYPDEILKRFDLVVASIHSNLKMDPEKATARLIKAIENQYTTILGHPTGRLLLSRKGYT
;
A
#
# COMPACT_ATOMS: atom_id res chain seq x y z
N MET A 1 11.55 16.51 12.14
CA MET A 1 12.81 15.73 11.93
C MET A 1 13.75 15.74 13.14
N MET A 2 14.06 16.88 13.77
CA MET A 2 15.02 16.91 14.92
C MET A 2 14.62 16.07 16.14
N GLN A 3 13.34 15.69 16.26
CA GLN A 3 12.85 14.83 17.34
C GLN A 3 13.02 13.32 17.04
N ILE A 4 13.53 12.94 15.86
CA ILE A 4 13.79 11.55 15.50
C ILE A 4 15.14 11.15 16.10
N LYS A 5 15.13 10.09 16.92
CA LYS A 5 16.34 9.52 17.52
C LYS A 5 17.33 9.13 16.40
N GLY A 6 18.58 9.59 16.51
CA GLY A 6 19.62 9.32 15.51
C GLY A 6 19.79 10.39 14.43
N ILE A 7 18.91 11.41 14.38
CA ILE A 7 19.02 12.56 13.46
C ILE A 7 19.38 13.83 14.23
N GLY A 8 20.68 14.11 14.30
CA GLY A 8 21.19 15.38 14.87
C GLY A 8 21.09 16.57 13.89
N PRO A 9 21.30 17.82 14.36
CA PRO A 9 21.16 19.03 13.55
C PRO A 9 21.98 19.03 12.24
N LYS A 10 23.18 18.43 12.25
CA LYS A 10 24.02 18.30 11.04
C LYS A 10 23.38 17.41 9.97
N LYS A 11 22.77 16.29 10.39
CA LYS A 11 22.04 15.37 9.51
C LYS A 11 20.76 16.02 8.97
N VAL A 12 20.03 16.76 9.82
CA VAL A 12 18.86 17.54 9.37
C VAL A 12 19.24 18.56 8.30
N LEU A 13 20.39 19.25 8.47
CA LEU A 13 20.85 20.22 7.48
C LEU A 13 21.13 19.58 6.11
N ILE A 14 21.73 18.39 6.10
CA ILE A 14 21.98 17.62 4.87
C ILE A 14 20.64 17.21 4.24
N ILE A 15 19.74 16.60 5.02
CA ILE A 15 18.41 16.17 4.55
C ILE A 15 17.64 17.34 3.91
N TRP A 16 17.70 18.52 4.54
CA TRP A 16 16.99 19.69 4.02
C TRP A 16 17.68 20.30 2.79
N LYS A 17 19.00 20.51 2.82
CA LYS A 17 19.73 21.19 1.72
C LYS A 17 19.98 20.32 0.51
N GLU A 18 20.33 19.05 0.72
CA GLU A 18 20.72 18.14 -0.37
C GLU A 18 19.52 17.38 -0.92
N LEU A 19 18.55 16.99 -0.08
CA LEU A 19 17.40 16.19 -0.50
C LEU A 19 16.09 16.97 -0.60
N GLY A 20 16.05 18.22 -0.12
CA GLY A 20 14.85 19.06 -0.15
C GLY A 20 13.70 18.57 0.72
N ILE A 21 13.99 17.69 1.69
CA ILE A 21 12.98 17.06 2.54
C ILE A 21 12.66 17.98 3.72
N GLU A 22 11.38 18.29 3.91
CA GLU A 22 10.93 19.26 4.92
C GLU A 22 10.17 18.59 6.09
N ASN A 23 9.59 17.41 5.86
CA ASN A 23 8.77 16.73 6.87
C ASN A 23 9.14 15.25 7.08
N ILE A 24 8.57 14.67 8.13
CA ILE A 24 8.91 13.31 8.58
C ILE A 24 8.48 12.25 7.57
N GLY A 25 7.33 12.43 6.93
CA GLY A 25 6.87 11.43 5.97
C GLY A 25 7.50 11.57 4.58
N GLU A 26 7.94 12.77 4.18
CA GLU A 26 8.86 12.92 3.05
C GLU A 26 10.20 12.23 3.32
N LEU A 27 10.66 12.26 4.57
CA LEU A 27 11.85 11.51 4.97
C LEU A 27 11.60 10.00 4.93
N LEU A 28 10.43 9.52 5.37
CA LEU A 28 10.04 8.11 5.25
C LEU A 28 9.97 7.69 3.77
N TYR A 29 9.37 8.50 2.93
CA TYR A 29 9.29 8.28 1.50
C TYR A 29 10.69 8.20 0.86
N ALA A 30 11.58 9.13 1.19
CA ALA A 30 12.96 9.10 0.73
C ALA A 30 13.75 7.88 1.26
N CYS A 31 13.40 7.34 2.43
CA CYS A 31 13.95 6.07 2.88
C CYS A 31 13.45 4.90 2.02
N ASN A 32 12.16 4.90 1.65
CA ASN A 32 11.57 3.83 0.83
C ASN A 32 12.06 3.87 -0.62
N GLU A 33 12.33 5.06 -1.16
CA GLU A 33 12.98 5.28 -2.46
C GLU A 33 14.51 5.15 -2.39
N ASN A 34 15.10 4.78 -1.24
CA ASN A 34 16.55 4.65 -1.05
C ASN A 34 17.40 5.90 -1.31
N ARG A 35 16.76 7.05 -1.59
CA ARG A 35 17.40 8.35 -1.79
C ARG A 35 18.25 8.81 -0.60
N LEU A 36 17.91 8.37 0.61
CA LEU A 36 18.69 8.76 1.79
C LEU A 36 20.07 8.11 1.81
N ILE A 37 20.28 6.93 1.19
CA ILE A 37 21.59 6.23 1.15
C ILE A 37 22.66 7.06 0.43
N GLU A 38 22.26 7.84 -0.56
CA GLU A 38 23.17 8.62 -1.40
C GLU A 38 23.66 9.91 -0.70
N ALA A 39 22.94 10.35 0.34
CA ALA A 39 23.31 11.55 1.08
C ALA A 39 24.52 11.29 1.99
N LYS A 40 25.44 12.27 2.05
CA LYS A 40 26.68 12.12 2.81
C LYS A 40 26.41 11.85 4.30
N GLY A 41 26.88 10.72 4.81
CA GLY A 41 26.72 10.35 6.23
C GLY A 41 25.45 9.56 6.53
N PHE A 42 24.76 9.12 5.49
CA PHE A 42 23.67 8.15 5.54
C PHE A 42 24.09 6.94 4.72
N GLY A 43 23.95 5.74 5.27
CA GLY A 43 24.11 4.49 4.54
C GLY A 43 22.91 3.59 4.81
N LEU A 44 22.84 2.43 4.17
CA LEU A 44 21.74 1.45 4.29
C LEU A 44 21.26 1.25 5.73
N LYS A 45 22.20 0.93 6.64
CA LYS A 45 21.88 0.71 8.05
C LYS A 45 21.27 1.95 8.73
N THR A 46 21.81 3.13 8.43
CA THR A 46 21.33 4.40 9.02
C THR A 46 19.95 4.77 8.47
N GLN A 47 19.70 4.54 7.18
CA GLN A 47 18.37 4.72 6.58
C GLN A 47 17.36 3.82 7.26
N GLU A 48 17.70 2.54 7.47
CA GLU A 48 16.83 1.58 8.14
C GLU A 48 16.51 1.98 9.58
N GLU A 49 17.52 2.42 10.35
CA GLU A 49 17.33 2.92 11.71
C GLU A 49 16.44 4.17 11.75
N ILE A 50 16.61 5.09 10.77
CA ILE A 50 15.77 6.28 10.63
C ILE A 50 14.34 5.90 10.26
N ARG A 51 14.15 4.99 9.30
CA ARG A 51 12.85 4.47 8.88
C ARG A 51 12.09 3.91 10.09
N LYS A 52 12.69 2.97 10.82
CA LYS A 52 12.10 2.39 12.03
C LYS A 52 11.76 3.44 13.09
N ALA A 53 12.61 4.45 13.28
CA ALA A 53 12.36 5.52 14.24
C ALA A 53 11.20 6.45 13.81
N ILE A 54 11.01 6.65 12.50
CA ILE A 54 9.86 7.38 11.95
C ILE A 54 8.59 6.56 12.11
N GLU A 55 8.62 5.28 11.75
CA GLU A 55 7.48 4.35 11.86
C GLU A 55 7.01 4.23 13.29
N PHE A 56 7.93 4.05 14.25
CA PHE A 56 7.61 4.05 15.69
C PHE A 56 6.91 5.35 16.14
N ARG A 57 7.28 6.49 15.56
CA ARG A 57 6.64 7.77 15.87
C ARG A 57 5.26 7.90 15.21
N MET A 58 5.09 7.39 14.00
CA MET A 58 3.78 7.36 13.32
C MET A 58 2.82 6.45 14.07
N ALA A 59 3.31 5.32 14.57
CA ALA A 59 2.60 4.43 15.48
C ALA A 59 2.12 5.16 16.74
N SER A 60 2.95 6.04 17.32
CA SER A 60 2.56 6.87 18.48
C SER A 60 1.40 7.84 18.19
N ASN A 61 1.10 8.11 16.91
CA ASN A 61 -0.07 8.91 16.51
C ASN A 61 -1.32 8.04 16.20
N GLY A 62 -1.26 6.72 16.44
CA GLY A 62 -2.37 5.79 16.26
C GLY A 62 -2.78 5.55 14.81
N LYS A 63 -1.87 5.75 13.84
CA LYS A 63 -2.14 5.54 12.41
C LYS A 63 -0.97 4.83 11.74
N PHE A 64 -1.29 3.78 11.01
CA PHE A 64 -0.35 2.90 10.33
C PHE A 64 -0.74 2.75 8.86
N LEU A 65 0.22 2.48 7.98
CA LEU A 65 -0.08 2.10 6.61
C LEU A 65 -0.40 0.61 6.55
N TYR A 66 -1.37 0.20 5.73
CA TYR A 66 -1.74 -1.22 5.56
C TYR A 66 -0.51 -2.13 5.35
N ALA A 67 0.39 -1.74 4.44
CA ALA A 67 1.59 -2.51 4.10
C ALA A 67 2.57 -2.69 5.28
N GLN A 68 2.53 -1.81 6.28
CA GLN A 68 3.37 -1.90 7.49
C GLN A 68 2.75 -2.80 8.56
N VAL A 69 1.46 -3.08 8.46
CA VAL A 69 0.70 -3.88 9.43
C VAL A 69 0.53 -5.32 8.94
N GLU A 70 0.56 -5.53 7.62
CA GLU A 70 0.18 -6.79 6.99
C GLU A 70 0.94 -8.01 7.54
N GLN A 71 2.27 -7.91 7.66
CA GLN A 71 3.08 -9.03 8.14
C GLN A 71 2.76 -9.39 9.60
N GLU A 72 2.71 -8.39 10.47
CA GLU A 72 2.41 -8.55 11.89
C GLU A 72 0.97 -9.02 12.13
N ALA A 73 0.02 -8.53 11.34
CA ALA A 73 -1.37 -8.97 11.40
C ALA A 73 -1.48 -10.47 11.08
N TYR A 74 -0.87 -10.92 9.97
CA TYR A 74 -0.89 -12.34 9.61
C TYR A 74 -0.13 -13.21 10.62
N ALA A 75 0.98 -12.72 11.18
CA ALA A 75 1.69 -13.41 12.25
C ALA A 75 0.79 -13.60 13.48
N LEU A 76 0.11 -12.54 13.94
CA LEU A 76 -0.85 -12.62 15.05
C LEU A 76 -1.96 -13.64 14.77
N ARG A 77 -2.56 -13.61 13.57
CA ARG A 77 -3.59 -14.59 13.18
C ARG A 77 -3.06 -16.03 13.24
N ASP A 78 -1.83 -16.26 12.78
CA ASP A 78 -1.22 -17.58 12.77
C ASP A 78 -0.85 -18.06 14.18
N GLU A 79 -0.48 -17.15 15.09
CA GLU A 79 -0.29 -17.44 16.51
C GLU A 79 -1.62 -17.75 17.21
N ILE A 80 -2.69 -16.99 16.94
CA ILE A 80 -4.05 -17.31 17.40
C ILE A 80 -4.48 -18.68 16.88
N LYS A 81 -4.14 -19.02 15.63
CA LYS A 81 -4.39 -20.36 15.06
C LYS A 81 -3.66 -21.47 15.80
N ALA A 82 -2.44 -21.24 16.26
CA ALA A 82 -1.68 -22.23 17.02
C ALA A 82 -2.32 -22.51 18.38
N VAL A 83 -2.94 -21.50 19.01
CA VAL A 83 -3.64 -21.61 20.29
C VAL A 83 -5.04 -22.22 20.11
N PHE A 84 -5.76 -21.83 19.05
CA PHE A 84 -7.11 -22.31 18.74
C PHE A 84 -7.19 -22.84 17.30
N PRO A 85 -6.78 -24.09 17.03
CA PRO A 85 -6.77 -24.64 15.67
C PRO A 85 -8.16 -24.63 15.03
N GLU A 86 -9.17 -25.06 15.80
CA GLU A 86 -10.55 -25.28 15.33
C GLU A 86 -11.44 -24.02 15.35
N ALA A 87 -10.97 -22.91 15.92
CA ALA A 87 -11.75 -21.68 15.99
C ALA A 87 -11.85 -21.02 14.61
N LEU A 88 -13.04 -20.56 14.24
CA LEU A 88 -13.24 -19.69 13.08
C LEU A 88 -12.60 -18.34 13.37
N LYS A 89 -11.84 -17.79 12.43
CA LYS A 89 -11.07 -16.57 12.66
C LYS A 89 -10.85 -15.79 11.38
N HIS A 90 -11.22 -14.51 11.40
CA HIS A 90 -11.05 -13.59 10.29
C HIS A 90 -10.66 -12.23 10.87
N PHE A 91 -9.89 -11.46 10.11
CA PHE A 91 -9.79 -10.02 10.36
C PHE A 91 -11.18 -9.39 10.15
N THR A 92 -11.39 -8.22 10.72
CA THR A 92 -12.57 -7.39 10.48
C THR A 92 -12.10 -5.95 10.22
N GLY A 93 -13.03 -5.00 10.18
CA GLY A 93 -12.75 -3.57 10.07
C GLY A 93 -11.86 -3.14 8.89
N GLU A 94 -11.08 -2.09 9.13
CA GLU A 94 -10.23 -1.41 8.13
C GLU A 94 -9.26 -2.37 7.44
N PHE A 95 -8.68 -3.30 8.20
CA PHE A 95 -7.71 -4.25 7.65
C PHE A 95 -8.38 -5.21 6.67
N ARG A 96 -9.56 -5.76 7.00
CA ARG A 96 -10.29 -6.66 6.10
C ARG A 96 -10.79 -5.95 4.84
N ARG A 97 -11.11 -4.66 4.90
CA ARG A 97 -11.51 -3.84 3.74
C ARG A 97 -10.33 -3.32 2.92
N ARG A 98 -9.09 -3.60 3.34
CA ARG A 98 -7.85 -3.09 2.72
C ARG A 98 -7.75 -1.57 2.69
N CYS A 99 -8.25 -0.89 3.72
CA CYS A 99 -8.10 0.56 3.84
C CYS A 99 -6.62 0.95 3.88
N GLU A 100 -6.24 2.06 3.24
CA GLU A 100 -4.82 2.45 3.14
C GLU A 100 -4.18 2.80 4.50
N ILE A 101 -5.00 3.23 5.45
CA ILE A 101 -4.60 3.61 6.81
C ILE A 101 -5.36 2.73 7.78
N ILE A 102 -4.61 2.14 8.72
CA ILE A 102 -5.12 1.29 9.79
C ILE A 102 -4.90 2.01 11.12
N THR A 103 -5.95 2.12 11.91
CA THR A 103 -5.96 2.71 13.26
C THR A 103 -5.99 1.63 14.33
N GLU A 104 -6.68 0.53 14.04
CA GLU A 104 -6.83 -0.63 14.90
C GLU A 104 -6.88 -1.90 14.04
N LEU A 105 -6.26 -2.97 14.54
CA LEU A 105 -6.37 -4.31 13.96
C LEU A 105 -7.46 -5.10 14.68
N SER A 106 -8.61 -5.22 14.04
CA SER A 106 -9.75 -5.96 14.59
C SER A 106 -9.77 -7.41 14.06
N ILE A 107 -9.96 -8.38 14.97
CA ILE A 107 -10.04 -9.81 14.66
C ILE A 107 -11.26 -10.40 15.36
N ILE A 108 -12.02 -11.22 14.66
CA ILE A 108 -13.10 -12.00 15.26
C ILE A 108 -12.72 -13.47 15.39
N VAL A 109 -13.02 -14.06 16.56
CA VAL A 109 -12.78 -15.47 16.89
C VAL A 109 -14.08 -16.13 17.31
N GLY A 110 -14.54 -17.12 16.52
CA GLY A 110 -15.69 -17.96 16.84
C GLY A 110 -15.27 -19.17 17.65
N THR A 111 -15.82 -19.31 18.86
CA THR A 111 -15.49 -20.37 19.82
C THR A 111 -16.75 -21.10 20.32
N THR A 112 -16.57 -22.27 20.91
CA THR A 112 -17.61 -22.99 21.66
C THR A 112 -17.57 -22.69 23.15
N ASP A 113 -16.48 -22.07 23.62
CA ASP A 113 -16.29 -21.66 25.01
C ASP A 113 -15.60 -20.29 25.03
N MET A 114 -16.39 -19.24 25.29
CA MET A 114 -15.91 -17.86 25.32
C MET A 114 -15.00 -17.58 26.51
N GLU A 115 -15.29 -18.15 27.68
CA GLU A 115 -14.49 -17.89 28.89
C GLU A 115 -13.07 -18.45 28.73
N ILE A 116 -12.94 -19.66 28.17
CA ILE A 116 -11.64 -20.25 27.88
C ILE A 116 -10.91 -19.42 26.80
N ALA A 117 -11.60 -18.98 25.75
CA ALA A 117 -11.01 -18.20 24.68
C ALA A 117 -10.45 -16.87 25.20
N LEU A 118 -11.28 -16.08 25.90
CA LEU A 118 -10.90 -14.78 26.46
C LEU A 118 -9.71 -14.91 27.42
N ASN A 119 -9.77 -15.85 28.37
CA ASN A 119 -8.70 -16.05 29.35
C ASN A 119 -7.40 -16.50 28.69
N THR A 120 -7.47 -17.41 27.72
CA THR A 120 -6.27 -17.93 27.05
C THR A 120 -5.60 -16.85 26.19
N ILE A 121 -6.38 -16.03 25.47
CA ILE A 121 -5.85 -14.91 24.69
C ILE A 121 -5.26 -13.84 25.62
N ALA A 122 -5.96 -13.47 26.70
CA ALA A 122 -5.47 -12.44 27.61
C ALA A 122 -4.20 -12.87 28.37
N GLN A 123 -4.05 -14.17 28.67
CA GLN A 123 -2.86 -14.72 29.32
C GLN A 123 -1.74 -15.04 28.32
N SER A 124 -2.04 -15.02 27.02
CA SER A 124 -1.04 -15.20 26.00
C SER A 124 -0.11 -13.98 25.94
N GLN A 125 1.14 -14.20 25.54
CA GLN A 125 2.07 -13.09 25.27
C GLN A 125 1.87 -12.50 23.86
N LEU A 126 0.69 -12.68 23.25
CA LEU A 126 0.37 -12.19 21.91
C LEU A 126 0.27 -10.66 21.89
N LEU A 127 -0.32 -10.08 22.94
CA LEU A 127 -0.59 -8.65 23.05
C LEU A 127 0.11 -8.06 24.28
N ASN A 128 0.68 -6.87 24.12
CA ASN A 128 1.12 -6.05 25.24
C ASN A 128 -0.10 -5.38 25.89
N ASN A 129 -0.05 -5.21 27.21
CA ASN A 129 -1.10 -4.55 27.99
C ASN A 129 -2.51 -5.13 27.75
N ALA A 130 -2.59 -6.45 27.52
CA ALA A 130 -3.86 -7.13 27.24
C ALA A 130 -4.87 -6.91 28.37
N THR A 131 -6.07 -6.47 28.00
CA THR A 131 -7.20 -6.27 28.90
C THR A 131 -8.45 -6.91 28.33
N VAL A 132 -9.24 -7.56 29.19
CA VAL A 132 -10.53 -8.14 28.81
C VAL A 132 -11.63 -7.17 29.19
N ILE A 133 -12.45 -6.79 28.21
CA ILE A 133 -13.63 -5.94 28.39
C ILE A 133 -14.79 -6.65 27.70
N GLU A 134 -15.73 -7.16 28.48
CA GLU A 134 -16.84 -7.99 27.96
C GLU A 134 -16.32 -9.15 27.10
N ASN A 135 -16.68 -9.18 25.82
CA ASN A 135 -16.29 -10.20 24.85
C ASN A 135 -15.05 -9.82 24.03
N HIS A 136 -14.36 -8.73 24.41
CA HIS A 136 -13.21 -8.19 23.70
C HIS A 136 -11.93 -8.39 24.49
N VAL A 137 -10.85 -8.76 23.80
CA VAL A 137 -9.48 -8.69 24.31
C VAL A 137 -8.75 -7.57 23.58
N ASN A 138 -8.53 -6.47 24.30
CA ASN A 138 -7.89 -5.27 23.79
C ASN A 138 -6.41 -5.27 24.19
N GLY A 139 -5.53 -4.86 23.30
CA GLY A 139 -4.11 -4.71 23.62
C GLY A 139 -3.33 -4.06 22.49
N GLU A 140 -2.01 -4.19 22.54
CA GLU A 140 -1.11 -3.54 21.58
C GLU A 140 -0.08 -4.53 21.05
N LEU A 141 0.23 -4.46 19.75
CA LEU A 141 1.40 -5.15 19.20
C LEU A 141 2.70 -4.48 19.66
N SER A 142 3.83 -5.14 19.43
CA SER A 142 5.16 -4.61 19.76
C SER A 142 5.52 -3.29 19.06
N ASN A 143 4.87 -3.01 17.92
CA ASN A 143 5.01 -1.77 17.17
C ASN A 143 4.06 -0.65 17.65
N GLY A 144 3.19 -0.92 18.63
CA GLY A 144 2.21 0.03 19.18
C GLY A 144 0.87 0.07 18.46
N LEU A 145 0.61 -0.84 17.50
CA LEU A 145 -0.68 -0.96 16.85
C LEU A 145 -1.72 -1.51 17.84
N LEU A 146 -2.85 -0.82 17.97
CA LEU A 146 -3.99 -1.28 18.76
C LEU A 146 -4.59 -2.53 18.12
N VAL A 147 -4.93 -3.51 18.95
CA VAL A 147 -5.58 -4.74 18.53
C VAL A 147 -6.83 -4.95 19.35
N ASP A 148 -7.93 -5.24 18.67
CA ASP A 148 -9.17 -5.70 19.29
C ASP A 148 -9.48 -7.13 18.81
N ILE A 149 -9.60 -8.06 19.75
CA ILE A 149 -9.99 -9.44 19.47
C ILE A 149 -11.38 -9.69 20.06
N LEU A 150 -12.39 -9.71 19.19
CA LEU A 150 -13.77 -10.04 19.52
C LEU A 150 -13.97 -11.56 19.55
N CYS A 151 -14.30 -12.10 20.71
CA CYS A 151 -14.66 -13.51 20.89
C CYS A 151 -16.17 -13.68 20.89
N VAL A 152 -16.69 -14.58 20.07
CA VAL A 152 -18.14 -14.82 19.94
C VAL A 152 -18.46 -16.30 19.90
N ASP A 153 -19.69 -16.65 20.25
CA ASP A 153 -20.20 -17.99 20.03
C ASP A 153 -20.22 -18.34 18.54
N LYS A 154 -20.00 -19.62 18.23
CA LYS A 154 -19.93 -20.11 16.84
C LYS A 154 -21.19 -19.81 16.03
N GLY A 155 -22.37 -19.76 16.66
CA GLY A 155 -23.65 -19.45 16.00
C GLY A 155 -23.72 -18.00 15.51
N ASP A 156 -23.16 -17.05 16.27
CA ASP A 156 -23.19 -15.62 15.96
C ASP A 156 -22.03 -15.18 15.08
N TYR A 157 -21.09 -16.07 14.79
CA TYR A 157 -19.80 -15.76 14.16
C TYR A 157 -19.93 -14.97 12.86
N TYR A 158 -20.76 -15.43 11.92
CA TYR A 158 -20.87 -14.79 10.61
C TYR A 158 -21.69 -13.50 10.65
N GLU A 159 -22.63 -13.39 11.57
CA GLU A 159 -23.35 -12.14 11.82
C GLU A 159 -22.37 -11.08 12.33
N GLN A 160 -21.61 -11.42 13.36
CA GLN A 160 -20.62 -10.52 13.95
C GLN A 160 -19.48 -10.21 12.98
N LEU A 161 -19.06 -11.16 12.15
CA LEU A 161 -18.10 -10.93 11.07
C LEU A 161 -18.62 -9.87 10.09
N PHE A 162 -19.90 -9.96 9.69
CA PHE A 162 -20.52 -8.99 8.79
C PHE A 162 -20.62 -7.60 9.45
N LEU A 163 -21.16 -7.53 10.68
CA LEU A 163 -21.37 -6.29 11.42
C LEU A 163 -20.06 -5.54 11.69
N ASN A 164 -18.97 -6.25 11.94
CA ASN A 164 -17.68 -5.64 12.26
C ASN A 164 -16.78 -5.41 11.04
N THR A 165 -17.20 -5.76 9.81
CA THR A 165 -16.36 -5.60 8.61
C THR A 165 -16.66 -4.36 7.80
N GLY A 166 -17.95 -4.07 7.51
CA GLY A 166 -18.32 -2.85 6.77
C GLY A 166 -18.14 -1.59 7.61
N ASP A 167 -18.25 -0.42 7.00
CA ASP A 167 -18.59 0.78 7.77
C ASP A 167 -20.09 0.76 8.17
N ASP A 168 -20.47 1.64 9.10
CA ASP A 168 -21.83 1.69 9.64
C ASP A 168 -22.87 1.90 8.53
N ASP A 169 -22.55 2.73 7.54
CA ASP A 169 -23.42 3.04 6.40
C ASP A 169 -23.69 1.79 5.54
N HIS A 170 -22.65 1.00 5.20
CA HIS A 170 -22.81 -0.24 4.46
C HIS A 170 -23.61 -1.28 5.25
N VAL A 171 -23.29 -1.46 6.53
CA VAL A 171 -23.97 -2.43 7.39
C VAL A 171 -25.45 -2.10 7.47
N GLN A 172 -25.80 -0.85 7.76
CA GLN A 172 -27.18 -0.41 7.84
C GLN A 172 -27.91 -0.60 6.51
N ALA A 173 -27.28 -0.25 5.38
CA ALA A 173 -27.89 -0.39 4.06
C ALA A 173 -28.23 -1.85 3.71
N VAL A 174 -27.41 -2.83 4.14
CA VAL A 174 -27.73 -4.25 3.96
C VAL A 174 -28.83 -4.70 4.94
N LEU A 175 -28.77 -4.27 6.20
CA LEU A 175 -29.77 -4.63 7.22
C LEU A 175 -31.18 -4.11 6.84
N ASP A 176 -31.27 -2.93 6.25
CA ASP A 176 -32.54 -2.33 5.78
C ASP A 176 -33.21 -3.16 4.66
N ASN A 177 -32.43 -3.98 3.96
CA ASN A 177 -32.92 -4.88 2.92
C ASN A 177 -33.29 -6.27 3.44
N LEU A 178 -33.05 -6.57 4.73
CA LEU A 178 -33.40 -7.86 5.29
C LEU A 178 -34.92 -8.07 5.33
N THR A 179 -35.33 -9.22 4.82
CA THR A 179 -36.74 -9.64 4.80
C THR A 179 -37.09 -10.60 5.93
N CYS A 180 -36.09 -11.10 6.66
CA CYS A 180 -36.23 -12.06 7.74
C CYS A 180 -35.12 -11.89 8.79
N SER A 181 -35.29 -12.55 9.94
CA SER A 181 -34.30 -12.56 11.02
C SER A 181 -32.99 -13.25 10.62
N LEU A 182 -31.88 -12.74 11.13
CA LEU A 182 -30.57 -13.39 11.09
C LEU A 182 -30.49 -14.42 12.23
N GLU A 183 -31.13 -15.58 12.04
CA GLU A 183 -30.92 -16.71 12.95
C GLU A 183 -29.67 -17.47 12.49
N GLU A 184 -28.59 -17.38 13.29
CA GLU A 184 -27.31 -18.12 13.18
C GLU A 184 -26.84 -18.36 11.74
N PRO A 185 -26.45 -17.30 10.99
CA PRO A 185 -26.06 -17.46 9.60
C PRO A 185 -24.81 -18.35 9.48
N GLU A 186 -24.84 -19.33 8.59
CA GLU A 186 -23.69 -20.23 8.31
C GLU A 186 -22.60 -19.57 7.43
N SER A 187 -22.86 -18.36 6.91
CA SER A 187 -21.94 -17.61 6.04
C SER A 187 -22.38 -16.14 5.90
N GLU A 188 -21.46 -15.25 5.52
CA GLU A 188 -21.83 -13.88 5.14
C GLU A 188 -22.69 -13.86 3.87
N GLU A 189 -22.41 -14.75 2.92
CA GLU A 189 -23.15 -14.93 1.66
C GLU A 189 -24.64 -15.15 1.93
N LEU A 190 -24.98 -15.90 2.98
CA LEU A 190 -26.35 -16.11 3.38
C LEU A 190 -27.02 -14.83 3.90
N ILE A 191 -26.28 -13.96 4.61
CA ILE A 191 -26.78 -12.65 5.09
C ILE A 191 -27.16 -11.79 3.88
N TYR A 192 -26.25 -11.64 2.91
CA TYR A 192 -26.54 -10.89 1.67
C TYR A 192 -27.70 -11.51 0.88
N LYS A 193 -27.75 -12.84 0.78
CA LYS A 193 -28.86 -13.54 0.12
C LYS A 193 -30.20 -13.29 0.81
N LYS A 194 -30.26 -13.26 2.15
CA LYS A 194 -31.48 -12.92 2.92
C LYS A 194 -31.90 -11.45 2.72
N ALA A 195 -30.94 -10.58 2.42
CA ALA A 195 -31.17 -9.20 2.02
C ALA A 195 -31.50 -9.03 0.52
N GLY A 196 -31.56 -10.12 -0.28
CA GLY A 196 -31.80 -10.03 -1.72
C GLY A 196 -30.65 -9.44 -2.52
N LEU A 197 -29.42 -9.50 -1.98
CA LEU A 197 -28.21 -8.95 -2.57
C LEU A 197 -27.23 -10.06 -2.95
N THR A 198 -26.48 -9.87 -4.04
CA THR A 198 -25.25 -10.63 -4.27
C THR A 198 -24.23 -10.30 -3.19
N TRP A 199 -23.44 -11.28 -2.73
CA TRP A 199 -22.41 -11.07 -1.71
C TRP A 199 -21.42 -9.97 -2.13
N ILE A 200 -21.23 -8.99 -1.23
CA ILE A 200 -20.35 -7.85 -1.48
C ILE A 200 -18.97 -8.14 -0.84
N PRO A 201 -17.88 -8.19 -1.64
CA PRO A 201 -16.53 -8.31 -1.13
C PRO A 201 -16.19 -7.22 -0.10
N PRO A 202 -15.42 -7.51 0.96
CA PRO A 202 -15.07 -6.52 1.99
C PRO A 202 -14.51 -5.20 1.44
N GLU A 203 -13.71 -5.25 0.38
CA GLU A 203 -13.10 -4.08 -0.27
C GLU A 203 -14.13 -3.08 -0.85
N LEU A 204 -15.41 -3.49 -0.97
CA LEU A 204 -16.50 -2.68 -1.50
C LEU A 204 -17.48 -2.21 -0.42
N ARG A 205 -17.22 -2.48 0.87
CA ARG A 205 -18.12 -2.20 2.01
C ARG A 205 -17.85 -0.83 2.64
N GLU A 206 -17.88 0.20 1.80
CA GLU A 206 -17.67 1.61 2.15
C GLU A 206 -18.89 2.41 1.64
N GLY A 207 -19.83 2.68 2.55
CA GLY A 207 -21.13 3.30 2.26
C GLY A 207 -22.09 2.39 1.47
N ASP A 208 -23.08 3.01 0.84
CA ASP A 208 -24.16 2.33 0.11
C ASP A 208 -23.90 2.16 -1.41
N ARG A 209 -22.73 2.63 -1.88
CA ARG A 209 -22.39 2.78 -3.32
C ARG A 209 -22.62 1.52 -4.17
N PHE A 210 -22.44 0.34 -3.57
CA PHE A 210 -22.53 -0.94 -4.27
C PHE A 210 -23.81 -1.72 -4.00
N ILE A 211 -24.70 -1.21 -3.14
CA ILE A 211 -25.94 -1.91 -2.76
C ILE A 211 -26.87 -2.09 -3.97
N GLU A 212 -27.11 -1.04 -4.76
CA GLU A 212 -27.95 -1.14 -5.96
C GLU A 212 -27.36 -2.12 -6.99
N LYS A 213 -26.04 -2.11 -7.16
CA LYS A 213 -25.35 -3.04 -8.07
C LYS A 213 -25.44 -4.47 -7.58
N ALA A 214 -25.34 -4.71 -6.27
CA ALA A 214 -25.50 -6.02 -5.67
C ALA A 214 -26.92 -6.57 -5.83
N ALA A 215 -27.95 -5.71 -5.71
CA ALA A 215 -29.35 -6.08 -5.93
C ALA A 215 -29.62 -6.49 -7.40
N GLN A 216 -28.85 -5.95 -8.34
CA GLN A 216 -28.97 -6.23 -9.78
C GLN A 216 -28.00 -7.31 -10.28
N ASP A 217 -27.20 -7.92 -9.40
CA ASP A 217 -26.11 -8.85 -9.75
C ASP A 217 -25.11 -8.25 -10.76
N LYS A 218 -24.75 -6.97 -10.55
CA LYS A 218 -23.83 -6.18 -11.39
C LYS A 218 -22.62 -5.67 -10.62
N LEU A 219 -22.19 -6.41 -9.60
CA LEU A 219 -20.94 -6.10 -8.91
C LEU A 219 -19.75 -6.24 -9.86
N PRO A 220 -18.72 -5.38 -9.74
CA PRO A 220 -17.52 -5.54 -10.55
C PRO A 220 -16.77 -6.80 -10.12
N THR A 221 -16.18 -7.51 -11.09
CA THR A 221 -15.15 -8.50 -10.79
C THR A 221 -13.89 -7.77 -10.33
N LEU A 222 -13.42 -8.07 -9.12
CA LEU A 222 -12.21 -7.46 -8.58
C LEU A 222 -10.96 -8.15 -9.14
N ILE A 223 -9.92 -7.35 -9.36
CA ILE A 223 -8.59 -7.85 -9.73
C ILE A 223 -7.97 -8.61 -8.56
N THR A 224 -7.25 -9.69 -8.87
CA THR A 224 -6.50 -10.51 -7.92
C THR A 224 -5.02 -10.53 -8.30
N PHE A 225 -4.17 -11.04 -7.40
CA PHE A 225 -2.74 -11.17 -7.69
C PHE A 225 -2.47 -12.06 -8.93
N ASN A 226 -3.33 -13.05 -9.19
CA ASN A 226 -3.19 -13.95 -10.34
C ASN A 226 -3.52 -13.27 -11.68
N ASP A 227 -4.22 -12.13 -11.66
CA ASP A 227 -4.50 -11.34 -12.87
C ASP A 227 -3.31 -10.45 -13.26
N LEU A 228 -2.34 -10.27 -12.35
CA LEU A 228 -1.15 -9.45 -12.58
C LEU A 228 -0.11 -10.24 -13.36
N LYS A 229 0.10 -9.85 -14.62
CA LYS A 229 1.10 -10.46 -15.50
C LYS A 229 2.48 -9.84 -15.38
N GLY A 230 2.60 -8.67 -14.79
CA GLY A 230 3.89 -8.01 -14.62
C GLY A 230 3.79 -6.70 -13.86
N ALA A 231 4.95 -6.13 -13.54
CA ALA A 231 5.08 -4.85 -12.85
C ALA A 231 5.67 -3.82 -13.83
N LEU A 232 5.06 -2.64 -13.97
CA LEU A 232 5.42 -1.68 -15.03
C LEU A 232 6.24 -0.47 -14.57
N HIS A 233 6.21 -0.12 -13.27
CA HIS A 233 6.88 1.06 -12.74
C HIS A 233 7.83 0.66 -11.62
N ASN A 234 9.08 0.35 -11.99
CA ASN A 234 10.10 -0.09 -11.04
C ASN A 234 11.43 0.63 -11.31
N HIS A 235 12.18 0.87 -10.25
CA HIS A 235 13.47 1.58 -10.31
C HIS A 235 14.62 0.62 -10.08
N SER A 236 15.70 0.79 -10.83
CA SER A 236 16.91 -0.02 -10.75
C SER A 236 18.09 0.79 -10.23
N THR A 237 19.26 0.17 -10.12
CA THR A 237 20.52 0.87 -9.81
C THR A 237 20.92 1.96 -10.83
N TRP A 238 20.19 2.09 -11.94
CA TRP A 238 20.35 3.20 -12.87
C TRP A 238 19.86 4.54 -12.31
N SER A 239 18.85 4.54 -11.44
CA SER A 239 18.42 5.73 -10.70
C SER A 239 18.58 5.54 -9.19
N ASP A 240 17.49 5.43 -8.44
CA ASP A 240 17.48 5.31 -6.98
C ASP A 240 17.08 3.91 -6.49
N GLY A 241 16.93 2.94 -7.41
CA GLY A 241 16.78 1.53 -7.04
C GLY A 241 18.06 0.94 -6.43
N VAL A 242 17.88 -0.14 -5.66
CA VAL A 242 18.98 -0.86 -4.99
C VAL A 242 19.31 -2.21 -5.62
N HIS A 243 18.54 -2.62 -6.64
CA HIS A 243 18.73 -3.87 -7.37
C HIS A 243 19.05 -3.58 -8.84
N THR A 244 19.91 -4.41 -9.42
CA THR A 244 20.21 -4.37 -10.85
C THR A 244 19.01 -4.85 -11.67
N ILE A 245 18.97 -4.49 -12.96
CA ILE A 245 17.93 -4.95 -13.88
C ILE A 245 17.91 -6.49 -13.94
N GLU A 246 19.07 -7.12 -13.94
CA GLU A 246 19.21 -8.59 -13.96
C GLU A 246 18.64 -9.25 -12.69
N GLU A 247 18.95 -8.72 -11.50
CA GLU A 247 18.40 -9.23 -10.23
C GLU A 247 16.88 -9.09 -10.16
N MET A 248 16.35 -7.93 -10.56
CA MET A 248 14.90 -7.69 -10.59
C MET A 248 14.20 -8.61 -11.58
N THR A 249 14.76 -8.76 -12.78
CA THR A 249 14.24 -9.65 -13.82
C THR A 249 14.20 -11.10 -13.34
N ALA A 250 15.31 -11.57 -12.74
CA ALA A 250 15.40 -12.92 -12.20
C ALA A 250 14.36 -13.17 -11.10
N TYR A 251 14.15 -12.20 -10.20
CA TYR A 251 13.14 -12.33 -9.14
C TYR A 251 11.71 -12.34 -9.70
N CYS A 252 11.38 -11.40 -10.60
CA CYS A 252 10.06 -11.33 -11.22
C CYS A 252 9.72 -12.60 -12.02
N GLN A 253 10.68 -13.14 -12.77
CA GLN A 253 10.47 -14.35 -13.56
C GLN A 253 10.43 -15.62 -12.70
N ASN A 254 11.40 -15.79 -11.80
CA ASN A 254 11.62 -17.07 -11.12
C ASN A 254 10.82 -17.21 -9.83
N GLU A 255 10.63 -16.13 -9.08
CA GLU A 255 9.93 -16.16 -7.79
C GLU A 255 8.47 -15.74 -7.95
N LEU A 256 8.22 -14.59 -8.60
CA LEU A 256 6.87 -14.07 -8.78
C LEU A 256 6.10 -14.67 -9.95
N LYS A 257 6.79 -15.38 -10.86
CA LYS A 257 6.21 -16.00 -12.07
C LYS A 257 5.48 -15.00 -12.98
N LEU A 258 5.95 -13.75 -13.01
CA LEU A 258 5.45 -12.73 -13.92
C LEU A 258 5.92 -13.01 -15.36
N GLU A 259 5.20 -12.45 -16.32
CA GLU A 259 5.49 -12.52 -17.76
C GLU A 259 6.39 -11.35 -18.22
N TYR A 260 6.39 -10.22 -17.50
CA TYR A 260 7.19 -9.06 -17.86
C TYR A 260 7.54 -8.13 -16.69
N LEU A 261 8.55 -7.29 -16.91
CA LEU A 261 9.00 -6.22 -16.01
C LEU A 261 9.19 -4.91 -16.80
N GLY A 262 8.61 -3.81 -16.34
CA GLY A 262 8.87 -2.47 -16.83
C GLY A 262 9.81 -1.72 -15.89
N LEU A 263 10.92 -1.25 -16.44
CA LEU A 263 11.83 -0.34 -15.75
C LEU A 263 11.36 1.08 -16.04
N CYS A 264 11.26 1.91 -15.02
CA CYS A 264 10.84 3.30 -15.10
C CYS A 264 11.73 4.15 -14.19
N ASP A 265 13.05 4.02 -14.38
CA ASP A 265 14.02 4.86 -13.68
C ASP A 265 13.73 6.36 -13.89
N HIS A 266 14.18 7.20 -12.96
CA HIS A 266 13.89 8.63 -12.98
C HIS A 266 14.54 9.38 -14.16
N SER A 267 13.84 10.39 -14.69
CA SER A 267 14.33 11.26 -15.76
C SER A 267 15.31 12.35 -15.31
N LYS A 268 15.88 13.07 -16.27
CA LYS A 268 16.99 14.02 -16.14
C LYS A 268 16.85 15.05 -15.00
N THR A 269 15.66 15.61 -14.76
CA THR A 269 15.47 16.66 -13.74
C THR A 269 15.43 16.15 -12.31
N ALA A 270 15.20 14.84 -12.11
CA ALA A 270 15.24 14.19 -10.81
C ALA A 270 16.70 13.92 -10.37
N VAL A 271 17.51 14.98 -10.28
CA VAL A 271 18.94 14.91 -9.91
C VAL A 271 19.13 14.24 -8.53
N TYR A 272 18.18 14.46 -7.61
CA TYR A 272 18.19 13.85 -6.28
C TYR A 272 18.05 12.32 -6.31
N ALA A 273 17.61 11.73 -7.42
CA ALA A 273 17.40 10.30 -7.63
C ALA A 273 18.29 9.76 -8.76
N LYS A 274 19.42 10.44 -9.05
CA LYS A 274 20.34 10.07 -10.14
C LYS A 274 19.64 9.95 -11.51
N GLY A 275 18.72 10.87 -11.78
CA GLY A 275 17.99 10.98 -13.04
C GLY A 275 18.87 10.77 -14.28
N LEU A 276 18.37 9.99 -15.26
CA LEU A 276 19.19 9.56 -16.38
C LEU A 276 19.41 10.70 -17.39
N SER A 277 20.66 10.92 -17.80
CA SER A 277 20.93 11.71 -19.01
C SER A 277 20.49 10.92 -20.25
N ILE A 278 20.36 11.59 -21.40
CA ILE A 278 20.06 10.92 -22.67
C ILE A 278 21.07 9.82 -22.97
N GLU A 279 22.36 10.04 -22.72
CA GLU A 279 23.39 9.01 -22.95
C GLU A 279 23.18 7.80 -22.03
N ARG A 280 22.81 8.03 -20.76
CA ARG A 280 22.54 6.94 -19.81
C ARG A 280 21.29 6.15 -20.16
N VAL A 281 20.24 6.82 -20.67
CA VAL A 281 19.05 6.14 -21.22
C VAL A 281 19.46 5.17 -22.34
N LEU A 282 20.29 5.64 -23.29
CA LEU A 282 20.72 4.79 -24.40
C LEU A 282 21.56 3.59 -23.92
N GLN A 283 22.42 3.79 -22.92
CA GLN A 283 23.20 2.70 -22.32
C GLN A 283 22.30 1.68 -21.59
N GLN A 284 21.31 2.15 -20.83
CA GLN A 284 20.34 1.27 -20.17
C GLN A 284 19.53 0.48 -21.20
N HIS A 285 19.11 1.11 -22.30
CA HIS A 285 18.40 0.42 -23.38
C HIS A 285 19.26 -0.68 -23.99
N GLU A 286 20.56 -0.44 -24.21
CA GLU A 286 21.50 -1.47 -24.68
C GLU A 286 21.63 -2.63 -23.69
N GLU A 287 21.68 -2.37 -22.38
CA GLU A 287 21.68 -3.40 -21.34
C GLU A 287 20.39 -4.24 -21.40
N ILE A 288 19.22 -3.59 -21.44
CA ILE A 288 17.91 -4.24 -21.53
C ILE A 288 17.79 -5.07 -22.82
N ASP A 289 18.24 -4.53 -23.96
CA ASP A 289 18.21 -5.24 -25.25
C ASP A 289 19.14 -6.46 -25.23
N HIS A 290 20.30 -6.39 -24.56
CA HIS A 290 21.17 -7.55 -24.37
C HIS A 290 20.58 -8.59 -23.41
N LEU A 291 19.90 -8.15 -22.35
CA LEU A 291 19.22 -9.04 -21.42
C LEU A 291 18.06 -9.77 -22.09
N ASN A 292 17.18 -9.04 -22.77
CA ASN A 292 16.01 -9.58 -23.48
C ASN A 292 16.39 -10.68 -24.50
N LYS A 293 17.56 -10.60 -25.15
CA LYS A 293 18.04 -11.67 -26.06
C LYS A 293 18.34 -12.99 -25.37
N LYS A 294 18.55 -12.98 -24.05
CA LYS A 294 18.87 -14.15 -23.22
C LYS A 294 17.64 -14.69 -22.49
N LEU A 295 16.55 -13.92 -22.42
CA LEU A 295 15.32 -14.31 -21.74
C LEU A 295 14.45 -15.14 -22.68
N ASP A 296 13.79 -16.16 -22.12
CA ASP A 296 12.78 -16.95 -22.81
C ASP A 296 11.45 -16.82 -22.05
N GLY A 297 10.38 -16.52 -22.77
CA GLY A 297 9.05 -16.32 -22.20
C GLY A 297 8.89 -15.12 -21.23
N PHE A 298 9.89 -14.23 -21.14
CA PHE A 298 9.85 -13.03 -20.29
C PHE A 298 10.37 -11.81 -21.06
N HIS A 299 9.78 -10.64 -20.82
CA HIS A 299 10.19 -9.40 -21.46
C HIS A 299 10.44 -8.27 -20.46
N VAL A 300 11.54 -7.56 -20.66
CA VAL A 300 11.88 -6.35 -19.92
C VAL A 300 11.60 -5.13 -20.80
N PHE A 301 10.60 -4.34 -20.43
CA PHE A 301 10.23 -3.11 -21.13
C PHE A 301 11.15 -1.94 -20.74
N LYS A 302 11.57 -1.20 -21.76
CA LYS A 302 12.34 0.04 -21.62
C LYS A 302 11.38 1.18 -21.34
N GLY A 303 11.10 1.45 -20.07
CA GLY A 303 10.29 2.58 -19.67
C GLY A 303 11.10 3.69 -19.00
N ILE A 304 10.38 4.74 -18.63
CA ILE A 304 10.93 5.87 -17.87
C ILE A 304 9.84 6.48 -17.00
N GLU A 305 10.21 6.89 -15.79
CA GLU A 305 9.43 7.86 -15.05
C GLU A 305 9.88 9.27 -15.45
N SER A 306 9.16 9.86 -16.42
CA SER A 306 9.43 11.21 -16.90
C SER A 306 8.77 12.24 -15.99
N ASP A 307 9.60 13.14 -15.47
CA ASP A 307 9.13 14.35 -14.81
C ASP A 307 8.25 15.17 -15.75
N ILE A 308 7.10 15.61 -15.24
CA ILE A 308 6.29 16.65 -15.85
C ILE A 308 6.87 17.99 -15.42
N LEU A 309 7.40 18.77 -16.35
CA LEU A 309 7.99 20.08 -16.08
C LEU A 309 6.91 21.11 -15.69
N ASN A 310 7.34 22.28 -15.22
CA ASN A 310 6.45 23.33 -14.72
C ASN A 310 5.44 23.85 -15.75
N ASP A 311 5.81 23.79 -17.02
CA ASP A 311 4.95 24.20 -18.13
C ASP A 311 4.09 23.04 -18.65
N GLY A 312 4.20 21.84 -18.08
CA GLY A 312 3.50 20.61 -18.47
C GLY A 312 4.17 19.76 -19.54
N SER A 313 5.34 20.15 -20.08
CA SER A 313 6.08 19.26 -20.99
C SER A 313 6.72 18.09 -20.25
N LEU A 314 7.05 17.02 -20.96
CA LEU A 314 7.87 15.93 -20.44
C LEU A 314 9.36 16.30 -20.45
N ASP A 315 10.14 15.63 -19.61
CA ASP A 315 11.55 15.92 -19.32
C ASP A 315 12.56 15.36 -20.35
N TYR A 316 12.08 14.99 -21.54
CA TYR A 316 12.91 14.63 -22.69
C TYR A 316 12.32 15.19 -23.99
N PRO A 317 13.16 15.44 -25.01
CA PRO A 317 12.65 15.74 -26.34
C PRO A 317 11.98 14.51 -26.97
N ASP A 318 11.06 14.76 -27.88
CA ASP A 318 10.28 13.74 -28.60
C ASP A 318 11.15 12.66 -29.26
N GLU A 319 12.35 13.00 -29.76
CA GLU A 319 13.25 12.01 -30.36
C GLU A 319 13.78 10.95 -29.38
N ILE A 320 13.74 11.24 -28.08
CA ILE A 320 14.09 10.32 -27.00
C ILE A 320 12.85 9.65 -26.46
N LEU A 321 11.76 10.39 -26.22
CA LEU A 321 10.50 9.83 -25.70
C LEU A 321 9.97 8.68 -26.57
N LYS A 322 10.06 8.81 -27.89
CA LYS A 322 9.62 7.77 -28.83
C LYS A 322 10.39 6.44 -28.76
N ARG A 323 11.50 6.39 -28.01
CA ARG A 323 12.36 5.19 -27.88
C ARG A 323 11.96 4.30 -26.71
N PHE A 324 11.14 4.80 -25.80
CA PHE A 324 10.62 4.02 -24.69
C PHE A 324 9.41 3.19 -25.13
N ASP A 325 9.27 2.00 -24.53
CA ASP A 325 8.10 1.16 -24.69
C ASP A 325 6.92 1.69 -23.86
N LEU A 326 7.20 2.38 -22.76
CA LEU A 326 6.22 3.12 -21.97
C LEU A 326 6.82 4.36 -21.30
N VAL A 327 6.01 5.40 -21.13
CA VAL A 327 6.37 6.60 -20.37
C VAL A 327 5.38 6.80 -19.23
N VAL A 328 5.89 6.79 -18.00
CA VAL A 328 5.15 7.18 -16.80
C VAL A 328 5.40 8.66 -16.57
N ALA A 329 4.37 9.50 -16.75
CA ALA A 329 4.47 10.93 -16.53
C ALA A 329 4.07 11.27 -15.09
N SER A 330 4.96 11.91 -14.33
CA SER A 330 4.77 12.15 -12.89
C SER A 330 5.15 13.59 -12.49
N ILE A 331 4.47 14.16 -11.48
CA ILE A 331 4.85 15.44 -10.88
C ILE A 331 5.66 15.20 -9.60
N HIS A 332 6.94 15.60 -9.60
CA HIS A 332 7.78 15.55 -8.40
C HIS A 332 8.18 16.92 -7.82
N SER A 333 7.93 18.00 -8.55
CA SER A 333 8.36 19.35 -8.19
C SER A 333 7.22 20.36 -8.29
N ASN A 334 7.36 21.46 -7.55
CA ASN A 334 6.39 22.56 -7.52
C ASN A 334 4.96 22.10 -7.20
N LEU A 335 4.83 21.30 -6.15
CA LEU A 335 3.55 20.75 -5.66
C LEU A 335 2.65 21.81 -5.02
N LYS A 336 3.20 22.98 -4.69
CA LYS A 336 2.43 24.15 -4.23
C LYS A 336 2.03 24.97 -5.46
N MET A 337 0.90 24.63 -6.04
CA MET A 337 0.29 25.29 -7.20
C MET A 337 -1.21 25.45 -6.95
N ASP A 338 -1.85 26.36 -7.69
CA ASP A 338 -3.31 26.43 -7.70
C ASP A 338 -3.92 25.30 -8.55
N PRO A 339 -5.20 24.94 -8.32
CA PRO A 339 -5.86 23.85 -9.02
C PRO A 339 -5.88 24.01 -10.54
N GLU A 340 -6.07 25.23 -11.03
CA GLU A 340 -6.11 25.52 -12.46
C GLU A 340 -4.76 25.21 -13.12
N LYS A 341 -3.66 25.64 -12.50
CA LYS A 341 -2.30 25.36 -12.96
C LYS A 341 -1.95 23.88 -12.85
N ALA A 342 -2.32 23.21 -11.76
CA ALA A 342 -2.10 21.77 -11.60
C ALA A 342 -2.80 20.98 -12.71
N THR A 343 -4.05 21.32 -12.97
CA THR A 343 -4.88 20.70 -14.01
C THR A 343 -4.28 20.94 -15.40
N ALA A 344 -3.93 22.19 -15.74
CA ALA A 344 -3.33 22.50 -17.03
C ALA A 344 -1.98 21.78 -17.26
N ARG A 345 -1.15 21.71 -16.21
CA ARG A 345 0.14 20.99 -16.23
C ARG A 345 -0.05 19.50 -16.50
N LEU A 346 -1.02 18.87 -15.84
CA LEU A 346 -1.35 17.45 -16.05
C LEU A 346 -1.94 17.19 -17.44
N ILE A 347 -2.89 18.02 -17.89
CA ILE A 347 -3.52 17.85 -19.21
C ILE A 347 -2.47 17.89 -20.32
N LYS A 348 -1.55 18.86 -20.29
CA LYS A 348 -0.50 18.94 -21.32
C LYS A 348 0.41 17.72 -21.34
N ALA A 349 0.71 17.13 -20.18
CA ALA A 349 1.46 15.89 -20.10
C ALA A 349 0.67 14.70 -20.66
N ILE A 350 -0.64 14.61 -20.35
CA ILE A 350 -1.54 13.58 -20.88
C ILE A 350 -1.70 13.69 -22.40
N GLU A 351 -1.74 14.91 -22.95
CA GLU A 351 -1.84 15.16 -24.40
C GLU A 351 -0.57 14.83 -25.18
N ASN A 352 0.57 14.64 -24.50
CA ASN A 352 1.79 14.20 -25.17
C ASN A 352 1.61 12.76 -25.69
N GLN A 353 1.82 12.56 -27.00
CA GLN A 353 1.60 11.28 -27.69
C GLN A 353 2.43 10.10 -27.14
N TYR A 354 3.50 10.37 -26.39
CA TYR A 354 4.35 9.35 -25.80
C TYR A 354 3.95 8.97 -24.37
N THR A 355 3.10 9.78 -23.70
CA THR A 355 2.60 9.46 -22.38
C THR A 355 1.76 8.19 -22.42
N THR A 356 2.16 7.19 -21.63
CA THR A 356 1.45 5.91 -21.53
C THR A 356 0.66 5.81 -20.23
N ILE A 357 1.25 6.27 -19.12
CA ILE A 357 0.70 6.17 -17.77
C ILE A 357 0.89 7.51 -17.07
N LEU A 358 -0.12 7.96 -16.32
CA LEU A 358 0.03 9.04 -15.37
C LEU A 358 0.44 8.45 -14.01
N GLY A 359 1.67 8.71 -13.58
CA GLY A 359 2.22 8.22 -12.33
C GLY A 359 1.66 8.97 -11.12
N HIS A 360 1.40 8.21 -10.03
CA HIS A 360 0.92 8.67 -8.71
C HIS A 360 0.23 10.07 -8.72
N PRO A 361 -0.93 10.20 -9.40
CA PRO A 361 -1.43 11.46 -9.98
C PRO A 361 -1.75 12.62 -9.04
N THR A 362 -1.70 12.41 -7.73
CA THR A 362 -1.96 13.46 -6.74
C THR A 362 -0.68 13.90 -6.03
N GLY A 363 0.43 13.17 -6.20
CA GLY A 363 1.67 13.38 -5.44
C GLY A 363 1.51 13.26 -3.91
N ARG A 364 0.43 12.60 -3.43
CA ARG A 364 0.14 12.46 -1.99
C ARG A 364 1.11 11.47 -1.36
N LEU A 365 1.50 11.74 -0.13
CA LEU A 365 2.20 10.80 0.75
C LEU A 365 1.31 10.59 1.98
N LEU A 366 0.80 9.37 2.15
CA LEU A 366 -0.10 9.06 3.26
C LEU A 366 0.55 9.39 4.60
N LEU A 367 -0.24 9.94 5.52
CA LEU A 367 0.20 10.37 6.86
C LEU A 367 1.32 11.45 6.84
N SER A 368 1.54 12.10 5.71
CA SER A 368 2.66 13.02 5.50
C SER A 368 2.26 14.28 4.75
N ARG A 369 1.97 14.15 3.46
CA ARG A 369 1.76 15.25 2.53
C ARG A 369 0.46 15.00 1.80
N LYS A 370 -0.48 15.94 1.92
CA LYS A 370 -1.69 15.93 1.09
C LYS A 370 -1.31 16.02 -0.39
N GLY A 371 -2.21 15.56 -1.26
CA GLY A 371 -2.00 15.76 -2.69
C GLY A 371 -1.89 17.25 -3.01
N TYR A 372 -1.21 17.59 -4.11
CA TYR A 372 -1.33 18.94 -4.64
C TYR A 372 -2.79 19.19 -5.04
N THR A 373 -3.32 20.34 -4.63
CA THR A 373 -4.72 20.74 -4.88
C THR A 373 -4.74 21.92 -5.79
#